data_AF-A0A1N7GSV3-F1
#
_entry.id   AF-A0A1N7GSV3-F1
#
_cell.length_a   1.000
_cell.length_b   1.000
_cell.length_c   1.000
_cell.angle_alpha   90.00
_cell.angle_beta   90.00
_cell.angle_gamma   90.00
#
_symmetry.space_group_name_H-M   'P 1'
#
loop_
_entity.id
_entity.type
_entity.pdbx_description
1 polymer ?
#
loop_
_entity_poly.entity_id
_entity_poly.type
_entity_poly.pdbx_seq_one_letter_code
_entity_poly.pdbx_strand_id
1 'polypeptide(L)' 'MSLREVLGPDSLDQIVYVTLVWAIIVLASAYVLDDQIVRLETVIGTGILFVWIVWGVNYRLQQVQQERYKQKR' A
#
# COMPACT_ATOMS: atom_id res chain seq x y z
N MET A 1 -7.14 18.28 -9.30
CA MET A 1 -6.72 16.92 -8.89
C MET A 1 -6.84 16.82 -7.39
N SER A 2 -7.69 15.92 -6.92
CA SER A 2 -7.87 15.65 -5.48
C SER A 2 -6.61 14.97 -4.94
N LEU A 3 -6.18 15.28 -3.71
CA LEU A 3 -5.10 14.55 -3.00
C LEU A 3 -5.32 13.03 -3.00
N ARG A 4 -6.58 12.58 -3.12
CA ARG A 4 -6.95 11.16 -3.27
C ARG A 4 -6.58 10.56 -4.63
N GLU A 5 -6.60 11.34 -5.70
CA GLU A 5 -6.23 10.89 -7.06
C GLU A 5 -4.70 10.82 -7.23
N VAL A 6 -3.95 11.59 -6.46
CA VAL A 6 -2.49 11.65 -6.57
C VAL A 6 -1.79 10.58 -5.73
N LEU A 7 -2.41 10.16 -4.61
CA LEU A 7 -1.80 9.23 -3.65
C LEU A 7 -2.48 7.86 -3.59
N GLY A 8 -3.68 7.73 -4.16
CA GLY A 8 -4.43 6.47 -4.21
C GLY A 8 -3.86 5.52 -5.26
N PRO A 9 -3.83 4.20 -5.02
CA PRO A 9 -3.31 3.24 -5.99
C PRO A 9 -4.20 3.11 -7.24
N ASP A 10 -3.58 3.34 -8.40
CA ASP A 10 -4.18 3.33 -9.74
C ASP A 10 -4.42 1.92 -10.30
N SER A 11 -3.74 0.89 -9.79
CA SER A 11 -4.03 -0.55 -10.04
C SER A 11 -3.96 -1.39 -8.73
N LEU A 12 -4.70 -2.51 -8.64
CA LEU A 12 -4.43 -3.53 -7.61
C LEU A 12 -3.00 -4.10 -7.80
N ASP A 13 -2.55 -4.18 -9.06
CA ASP A 13 -1.20 -4.59 -9.42
C ASP A 13 -0.14 -3.67 -8.81
N GLN A 14 -0.39 -2.36 -8.73
CA GLN A 14 0.49 -1.42 -8.05
C GLN A 14 0.60 -1.72 -6.55
N ILE A 15 -0.50 -2.09 -5.89
CA ILE A 15 -0.48 -2.49 -4.47
C ILE A 15 0.38 -3.75 -4.30
N VAL A 16 0.19 -4.75 -5.16
CA VAL A 16 0.98 -5.99 -5.15
C VAL A 16 2.47 -5.71 -5.39
N TYR A 17 2.78 -4.87 -6.38
CA TYR A 17 4.15 -4.50 -6.72
C TYR A 17 4.85 -3.78 -5.55
N VAL A 18 4.21 -2.76 -4.95
CA VAL A 18 4.75 -2.04 -3.81
C VAL A 18 4.98 -2.97 -2.61
N THR A 19 4.06 -3.91 -2.37
CA THR A 19 4.21 -4.91 -1.31
C THR A 19 5.38 -5.86 -1.57
N LEU A 20 5.56 -6.32 -2.81
CA LEU A 20 6.69 -7.17 -3.22
C LEU A 20 8.03 -6.46 -3.06
N VAL A 21 8.12 -5.21 -3.52
CA VAL A 21 9.33 -4.39 -3.38
C VAL A 21 9.65 -4.16 -1.90
N TRP A 22 8.64 -3.86 -1.08
CA TRP A 22 8.82 -3.71 0.37
C TRP A 22 9.33 -4.99 1.02
N ALA A 23 8.78 -6.15 0.68
CA ALA A 23 9.23 -7.44 1.19
C ALA A 23 10.71 -7.71 0.85
N ILE A 24 11.16 -7.38 -0.37
CA ILE A 24 12.56 -7.51 -0.77
C ILE A 24 13.46 -6.58 0.07
N ILE A 25 13.04 -5.33 0.29
CA ILE A 25 13.78 -4.37 1.12
C ILE A 25 13.94 -4.88 2.55
N VAL A 26 12.86 -5.42 3.14
CA VAL A 26 12.87 -5.97 4.50
C VAL A 26 13.79 -7.20 4.60
N LEU A 27 13.76 -8.09 3.61
CA LEU A 27 14.66 -9.25 3.58
C LEU A 27 16.12 -8.84 3.41
N ALA A 28 16.40 -7.86 2.54
CA ALA A 28 17.74 -7.34 2.33
C ALA A 28 18.27 -6.61 3.57
N SER A 29 17.44 -5.80 4.24
CA SER A 29 17.84 -5.08 5.45
C SER A 29 18.13 -6.04 6.61
N ALA A 30 17.32 -7.10 6.76
CA ALA A 30 17.55 -8.15 7.76
C ALA A 30 18.86 -8.94 7.53
N TYR A 31 19.34 -9.02 6.28
CA TYR A 31 20.60 -9.73 5.97
C TYR A 31 21.86 -8.88 6.20
N VAL A 32 21.74 -7.55 6.12
CA VAL A 32 22.89 -6.62 6.10
C VAL A 32 23.11 -5.90 7.44
N LEU A 33 22.05 -5.64 8.21
CA LEU A 33 22.09 -4.72 9.35
C LEU A 33 21.75 -5.41 10.68
N ASP A 34 22.41 -4.95 11.75
CA ASP A 34 22.33 -5.51 13.10
C ASP A 34 20.98 -5.23 13.82
N ASP A 35 20.60 -6.13 14.71
CA ASP A 35 19.22 -6.66 14.86
C ASP A 35 18.16 -5.72 15.50
N GLN A 36 18.56 -4.60 16.13
CA GLN A 36 17.62 -3.77 16.92
C GLN A 36 17.04 -2.54 16.20
N ILE A 37 17.88 -1.74 15.54
CA ILE A 37 17.41 -0.50 14.88
C ILE A 37 16.58 -0.86 13.64
N VAL A 38 17.03 -1.86 12.87
CA VAL A 38 16.37 -2.38 11.68
C VAL A 38 14.97 -2.89 12.00
N ARG A 39 14.82 -3.57 13.14
CA ARG A 39 13.55 -4.15 13.56
C ARG A 39 12.51 -3.06 13.83
N LEU A 40 12.90 -1.95 14.46
CA LEU A 40 11.98 -0.83 14.70
C LEU A 40 11.57 -0.14 13.40
N GLU A 41 12.53 0.20 12.53
CA GLU A 41 12.23 0.82 11.23
C GLU A 41 11.36 -0.08 10.34
N THR A 42 11.64 -1.39 10.35
CA THR A 42 10.85 -2.39 9.64
C THR A 42 9.42 -2.46 10.17
N VAL A 43 9.22 -2.44 11.50
CA VAL A 43 7.88 -2.47 12.11
C VAL A 43 7.10 -1.20 11.77
N ILE A 44 7.71 -0.02 11.91
CA ILE A 44 7.07 1.26 11.59
C ILE A 44 6.72 1.32 10.09
N GLY A 45 7.67 1.00 9.21
CA GLY A 45 7.46 1.04 7.76
C GLY A 45 6.42 0.02 7.28
N THR A 46 6.40 -1.18 7.87
CA THR A 46 5.37 -2.19 7.58
C THR A 46 3.99 -1.73 8.05
N GLY A 47 3.90 -1.04 9.20
CA GLY A 47 2.65 -0.44 9.67
C GLY A 47 2.12 0.63 8.73
N ILE A 48 2.99 1.53 8.26
CA ILE A 48 2.62 2.57 7.28
C ILE A 48 2.16 1.94 5.96
N LEU A 49 2.87 0.93 5.47
CA LEU A 49 2.50 0.18 4.29
C LEU A 49 1.11 -0.44 4.44
N PHE A 50 0.82 -1.06 5.59
CA PHE A 50 -0.48 -1.69 5.85
C PHE A 50 -1.62 -0.67 5.84
N VAL A 51 -1.44 0.50 6.47
CA VAL A 51 -2.41 1.60 6.44
C VAL A 51 -2.65 2.06 5.01
N TRP A 52 -1.60 2.21 4.21
CA TRP A 52 -1.71 2.60 2.80
C TRP A 52 -2.45 1.57 1.95
N ILE A 53 -2.17 0.27 2.14
CA ILE A 53 -2.87 -0.83 1.45
C ILE A 53 -4.36 -0.81 1.78
N VAL A 54 -4.71 -0.78 3.08
CA VAL A 54 -6.12 -0.78 3.53
C VAL A 54 -6.86 0.43 2.96
N TRP A 55 -6.23 1.61 3.03
CA TRP A 55 -6.80 2.83 2.48
C TRP A 55 -6.98 2.75 0.95
N GLY A 56 -5.99 2.25 0.24
CA GLY A 56 -6.02 2.09 -1.22
C GLY A 56 -7.06 1.10 -1.71
N VAL A 57 -7.20 -0.04 -1.03
CA VAL A 57 -8.24 -1.04 -1.32
C VAL A 57 -9.64 -0.46 -1.06
N ASN A 58 -9.83 0.26 0.05
CA ASN A 58 -11.10 0.89 0.37
C ASN A 58 -11.47 1.98 -0.65
N TYR A 59 -10.50 2.80 -1.06
CA TYR A 59 -10.68 3.82 -2.10
C TYR A 59 -11.16 3.20 -3.41
N ARG A 60 -10.58 2.06 -3.81
CA ARG A 60 -11.00 1.32 -5.01
C ARG A 60 -12.38 0.72 -4.90
N LEU A 61 -12.70 0.11 -3.76
CA LEU A 61 -14.04 -0.39 -3.49
C LEU A 61 -15.08 0.73 -3.62
N GLN A 62 -14.79 1.92 -3.12
CA GLN A 62 -15.66 3.10 -3.27
C GLN A 62 -15.83 3.52 -4.73
N GLN A 63 -14.75 3.55 -5.53
CA GLN A 63 -14.83 3.84 -6.97
C GLN A 63 -15.70 2.83 -7.71
N VAL A 64 -15.46 1.53 -7.52
CA VAL A 64 -16.25 0.46 -8.17
C VAL A 64 -17.73 0.53 -7.78
N GLN A 65 -18.03 0.85 -6.51
CA GLN A 65 -19.41 1.04 -6.08
C GLN A 65 -20.05 2.24 -6.79
N GLN A 66 -19.35 3.37 -6.89
CA GLN A 66 -19.85 4.56 -7.60
C GLN A 66 -20.10 4.30 -9.10
N GLU A 67 -19.23 3.55 -9.76
CA GLU A 67 -19.40 3.15 -11.17
C GLU A 67 -20.65 2.28 -11.35
N ARG A 68 -20.85 1.28 -10.48
CA ARG A 68 -22.06 0.43 -10.52
C ARG A 68 -23.35 1.21 -10.24
N TYR A 69 -23.31 2.20 -9.36
CA TYR A 69 -24.46 3.07 -9.11
C TYR A 69 -24.79 3.98 -10.30
N LYS A 70 -23.78 4.43 -11.06
CA LYS A 70 -23.99 5.25 -12.27
C LYS A 70 -24.49 4.44 -13.46
N GLN A 71 -24.04 3.19 -13.64
CA GLN A 71 -24.52 2.32 -14.73
C GLN A 71 -25.95 1.82 -14.54
N LYS A 72 -26.46 1.81 -13.30
CA LYS A 72 -27.82 1.33 -13.00
C LYS A 72 -28.90 2.42 -13.13
N ARG A 73 -28.53 3.65 -13.50
CA ARG A 73 -29.42 4.80 -13.69
C ARG A 73 -29.39 5.23 -15.15
#